data_AF-A0A0R2JR12-F1
#
_entry.id   AF-A0A0R2JR12-F1
#
_cell.length_a   1.000
_cell.length_b   1.000
_cell.length_c   1.000
_cell.angle_alpha   90.00
_cell.angle_beta   90.00
_cell.angle_gamma   90.00
#
_symmetry.space_group_name_H-M   'P 1'
#
loop_
_entity.id
_entity.type
_entity.pdbx_description
1 polymer ?
#
loop_
_entity_poly.entity_id
_entity_poly.type
_entity_poly.pdbx_seq_one_letter_code
_entity_poly.pdbx_strand_id
1 'polypeptide(L)'
;MAQQKEELRRGGGQHFVQNKPPSYGLSQLITFFLSVTLMCSLLGIIAKNSFLDKSFTTKELVTTENVSALHKGLSASVNSFITSDAGFRLDGDLVTKKQVKEDLNEAINNVYAGQNELLAPSKIVGQITDNFMTQARKQGVSTQSEDFLSYKSNFVAQVETAINNQINNSLLQKGSSFLQKAQHIFQNMYLWGIILSLILAVLLLIQTRSFFRFSHYMGIAFLLVGLLVWLLVELTKVSGMVDNFAASVGMYRSFIVDYGTAVISTFDHYARLYGYIGIFLLGVALVGRLIRKNNF
;
A
#
# COMPACT_ATOMS: atom_id res chain seq x y z
N MET A 1 -19.21 -83.43 19.67
CA MET A 1 -18.09 -82.52 19.99
C MET A 1 -17.25 -82.05 18.78
N ALA A 2 -17.65 -82.34 17.53
CA ALA A 2 -17.01 -81.77 16.33
C ALA A 2 -17.81 -80.65 15.66
N GLN A 3 -19.14 -80.61 15.83
CA GLN A 3 -20.00 -79.58 15.22
C GLN A 3 -20.08 -78.25 16.00
N GLN A 4 -19.64 -78.21 17.27
CA GLN A 4 -19.65 -76.98 18.08
C GLN A 4 -18.41 -76.10 17.84
N LYS A 5 -17.42 -76.57 17.07
CA LYS A 5 -16.21 -75.80 16.70
C LYS A 5 -16.34 -75.08 15.36
N GLU A 6 -17.40 -75.33 14.60
CA GLU A 6 -17.56 -74.77 13.25
C GLU A 6 -18.40 -73.48 13.23
N GLU A 7 -19.23 -73.24 14.24
CA GLU A 7 -20.00 -72.00 14.37
C GLU A 7 -19.18 -70.82 14.91
N LEU A 8 -18.05 -71.06 15.58
CA LEU A 8 -17.17 -70.00 16.10
C LEU A 8 -16.20 -69.41 15.05
N ARG A 9 -16.18 -69.92 13.80
CA ARG A 9 -15.35 -69.38 12.70
C ARG A 9 -16.10 -68.51 11.70
N ARG A 10 -17.42 -68.33 11.86
CA ARG A 10 -18.25 -67.47 10.98
C ARG A 10 -18.59 -66.10 11.58
N GLY A 11 -18.11 -65.81 12.79
CA GLY A 11 -18.24 -64.50 13.46
C GLY A 11 -17.08 -63.54 13.19
N GLY A 12 -16.30 -63.76 12.13
CA GLY A 12 -15.32 -62.79 11.64
C GLY A 12 -16.04 -61.64 10.96
N GLY A 13 -16.80 -60.87 11.74
CA GLY A 13 -17.33 -59.59 11.32
C GLY A 13 -16.15 -58.79 10.81
N GLN A 14 -16.07 -58.63 9.50
CA GLN A 14 -15.30 -57.57 8.90
C GLN A 14 -15.76 -56.30 9.63
N HIS A 15 -14.94 -55.82 10.55
CA HIS A 15 -14.95 -54.43 10.92
C HIS A 15 -14.59 -53.70 9.63
N PHE A 16 -15.59 -53.51 8.76
CA PHE A 16 -15.61 -52.39 7.86
C PHE A 16 -15.34 -51.21 8.77
N VAL A 17 -14.11 -50.69 8.74
CA VAL A 17 -13.82 -49.36 9.22
C VAL A 17 -14.84 -48.52 8.47
N GLN A 18 -15.94 -48.22 9.15
CA GLN A 18 -17.02 -47.43 8.61
C GLN A 18 -16.33 -46.09 8.40
N ASN A 19 -15.90 -45.84 7.15
CA ASN A 19 -15.28 -44.60 6.75
C ASN A 19 -16.39 -43.57 6.97
N LYS A 20 -16.44 -43.00 8.19
CA LYS A 20 -17.35 -41.91 8.53
C LYS A 20 -17.18 -40.90 7.40
N PRO A 21 -18.24 -40.59 6.64
CA PRO A 21 -18.11 -39.62 5.57
C PRO A 21 -17.54 -38.34 6.19
N PRO A 22 -16.52 -37.73 5.57
CA PRO A 22 -15.91 -36.53 6.13
C PRO A 22 -17.00 -35.52 6.43
N SER A 23 -17.04 -34.97 7.65
CA SER A 23 -18.11 -34.07 8.03
C SER A 23 -18.02 -32.80 7.18
N TYR A 24 -19.09 -32.54 6.42
CA TYR A 24 -19.17 -31.38 5.53
C TYR A 24 -19.03 -30.07 6.31
N GLY A 25 -19.55 -30.01 7.55
CA GLY A 25 -19.45 -28.83 8.43
C GLY A 25 -18.03 -28.49 8.87
N LEU A 26 -17.18 -29.48 9.18
CA LEU A 26 -15.79 -29.19 9.57
C LEU A 26 -14.97 -28.63 8.40
N SER A 27 -15.20 -29.16 7.20
CA SER A 27 -14.51 -28.68 5.99
C SER A 27 -14.92 -27.24 5.64
N GLN A 28 -16.21 -26.89 5.82
CA GLN A 28 -16.70 -25.53 5.65
C GLN A 28 -16.10 -24.56 6.69
N LEU A 29 -16.01 -24.98 7.96
CA LEU A 29 -15.39 -24.17 9.01
C LEU A 29 -13.91 -23.91 8.74
N ILE A 30 -13.15 -24.95 8.33
CA ILE A 30 -11.75 -24.80 7.93
C ILE A 30 -11.64 -23.85 6.74
N THR A 31 -12.54 -23.93 5.76
CA THR A 31 -12.56 -23.04 4.59
C THR A 31 -12.83 -21.59 4.98
N PHE A 32 -13.70 -21.34 5.96
CA PHE A 32 -13.94 -20.01 6.49
C PHE A 32 -12.68 -19.41 7.13
N PHE A 33 -12.04 -20.13 8.06
CA PHE A 33 -10.79 -19.66 8.68
C PHE A 33 -9.64 -19.52 7.67
N LEU A 34 -9.61 -20.40 6.67
CA LEU A 34 -8.67 -20.30 5.56
C LEU A 34 -8.90 -19.01 4.76
N SER A 35 -10.15 -18.64 4.50
CA SER A 35 -10.49 -17.39 3.80
C SER A 35 -10.02 -16.17 4.60
N VAL A 36 -10.21 -16.16 5.92
CA VAL A 36 -9.75 -15.07 6.79
C VAL A 36 -8.22 -14.96 6.79
N THR A 37 -7.51 -16.08 6.92
CA THR A 37 -6.04 -16.09 6.94
C THR A 37 -5.45 -15.75 5.56
N LEU A 38 -6.08 -16.20 4.48
CA LEU A 38 -5.74 -15.79 3.11
C LEU A 38 -5.98 -14.29 2.89
N MET A 39 -7.06 -13.73 3.42
CA MET A 39 -7.32 -12.28 3.37
C MET A 39 -6.22 -11.50 4.10
N CYS A 40 -5.82 -11.92 5.30
CA CYS A 40 -4.68 -11.30 6.00
C CYS A 40 -3.38 -11.38 5.19
N SER A 41 -3.09 -12.54 4.60
CA SER A 41 -1.91 -12.71 3.74
C SER A 41 -1.94 -11.80 2.50
N LEU A 42 -3.12 -11.66 1.88
CA LEU A 42 -3.36 -10.87 0.69
C LEU A 42 -3.18 -9.38 0.98
N LEU A 43 -3.79 -8.87 2.06
CA LEU A 43 -3.60 -7.49 2.48
C LEU A 43 -2.14 -7.19 2.82
N GLY A 44 -1.47 -8.13 3.48
CA GLY A 44 -0.04 -8.01 3.81
C GLY A 44 0.86 -7.94 2.58
N ILE A 45 0.66 -8.81 1.58
CA ILE A 45 1.45 -8.79 0.34
C ILE A 45 1.14 -7.56 -0.52
N ILE A 46 -0.12 -7.14 -0.58
CA ILE A 46 -0.51 -5.91 -1.29
C ILE A 46 0.19 -4.71 -0.66
N ALA A 47 0.11 -4.55 0.67
CA ALA A 47 0.75 -3.44 1.37
C ALA A 47 2.27 -3.43 1.14
N LYS A 48 2.92 -4.60 1.26
CA LYS A 48 4.36 -4.77 1.02
C LYS A 48 4.78 -4.38 -0.39
N ASN A 49 3.94 -4.58 -1.39
CA ASN A 49 4.21 -4.27 -2.79
C ASN A 49 3.56 -2.95 -3.25
N SER A 50 3.10 -2.11 -2.32
CA SER A 50 2.51 -0.80 -2.60
C SER A 50 3.04 0.26 -1.64
N PHE A 51 2.22 0.75 -0.72
CA PHE A 51 2.54 1.88 0.15
C PHE A 51 3.54 1.57 1.28
N LEU A 52 3.97 0.32 1.43
CA LEU A 52 5.11 -0.05 2.29
C LEU A 52 6.39 -0.33 1.49
N ASP A 53 6.34 -0.26 0.16
CA ASP A 53 7.53 -0.33 -0.68
C ASP A 53 7.98 1.09 -1.03
N LYS A 54 9.19 1.42 -0.55
CA LYS A 54 9.87 2.66 -0.90
C LYS A 54 10.01 2.83 -2.41
N SER A 55 10.35 1.76 -3.14
CA SER A 55 10.54 1.84 -4.59
C SER A 55 9.23 2.19 -5.30
N PHE A 56 8.12 1.55 -4.91
CA PHE A 56 6.79 1.91 -5.36
C PHE A 56 6.48 3.39 -5.06
N THR A 57 6.64 3.84 -3.81
CA THR A 57 6.35 5.23 -3.45
C THR A 57 7.23 6.24 -4.20
N THR A 58 8.53 5.99 -4.32
CA THR A 58 9.43 6.86 -5.11
C THR A 58 9.01 6.91 -6.57
N LYS A 59 8.63 5.79 -7.17
CA LYS A 59 8.20 5.73 -8.57
C LYS A 59 6.92 6.53 -8.81
N GLU A 60 5.93 6.40 -7.93
CA GLU A 60 4.63 7.05 -8.10
C GLU A 60 4.63 8.53 -7.67
N LEU A 61 5.44 8.91 -6.68
CA LEU A 61 5.49 10.30 -6.17
C LEU A 61 6.53 11.17 -6.89
N VAL A 62 7.67 10.61 -7.30
CA VAL A 62 8.78 11.36 -7.91
C VAL A 62 8.67 11.34 -9.44
N THR A 63 7.50 11.68 -9.95
CA THR A 63 7.24 11.84 -11.39
C THR A 63 7.53 13.28 -11.84
N THR A 64 7.79 13.47 -13.13
CA THR A 64 8.03 14.80 -13.70
C THR A 64 6.84 15.74 -13.47
N GLU A 65 5.62 15.22 -13.54
CA GLU A 65 4.38 15.97 -13.33
C GLU A 65 4.23 16.39 -11.87
N ASN A 66 4.42 15.46 -10.92
CA ASN A 66 4.34 15.75 -9.49
C ASN A 66 5.43 16.72 -9.03
N VAL A 67 6.67 16.53 -9.47
CA VAL A 67 7.77 17.48 -9.22
C VAL A 67 7.45 18.84 -9.81
N SER A 68 6.85 18.91 -11.00
CA SER A 68 6.48 20.19 -11.60
C SER A 68 5.32 20.88 -10.89
N ALA A 69 4.36 20.12 -10.35
CA ALA A 69 3.24 20.67 -9.57
C ALA A 69 3.74 21.24 -8.23
N LEU A 70 4.55 20.47 -7.50
CA LEU A 70 5.21 20.90 -6.27
C LEU A 70 6.08 22.13 -6.50
N HIS A 71 6.88 22.14 -7.56
CA HIS A 71 7.67 23.29 -7.96
C HIS A 71 6.80 24.53 -8.20
N LYS A 72 5.71 24.42 -8.97
CA LYS A 72 4.82 25.56 -9.22
C LYS A 72 4.21 26.11 -7.92
N GLY A 73 3.72 25.24 -7.04
CA GLY A 73 3.15 25.65 -5.75
C GLY A 73 4.16 26.31 -4.83
N LEU A 74 5.35 25.71 -4.70
CA LEU A 74 6.42 26.22 -3.84
C LEU A 74 7.01 27.53 -4.40
N SER A 75 7.30 27.60 -5.70
CA SER A 75 7.75 28.82 -6.35
C SER A 75 6.71 29.94 -6.25
N ALA A 76 5.41 29.66 -6.39
CA ALA A 76 4.38 30.67 -6.21
C ALA A 76 4.34 31.21 -4.77
N SER A 77 4.45 30.34 -3.77
CA SER A 77 4.48 30.74 -2.36
C SER A 77 5.75 31.50 -1.98
N VAL A 78 6.91 31.15 -2.55
CA VAL A 78 8.17 31.85 -2.28
C VAL A 78 8.19 33.20 -3.00
N ASN A 79 7.75 33.23 -4.26
CA ASN A 79 7.71 34.45 -5.05
C ASN A 79 6.69 35.47 -4.54
N SER A 80 5.65 35.07 -3.81
CA SER A 80 4.73 36.02 -3.18
C SER A 80 5.37 36.87 -2.09
N PHE A 81 6.52 36.46 -1.54
CA PHE A 81 7.30 37.27 -0.60
C PHE A 81 8.23 38.26 -1.29
N ILE A 82 8.41 38.14 -2.62
CA ILE A 82 9.18 39.11 -3.40
C ILE A 82 8.26 40.30 -3.72
N THR A 83 8.28 41.32 -2.88
CA THR A 83 7.51 42.55 -3.09
C THR A 83 8.17 43.49 -4.10
N SER A 84 7.35 44.13 -4.94
CA SER A 84 7.75 45.19 -5.87
C SER A 84 8.34 46.43 -5.19
N ASP A 85 8.02 46.63 -3.91
CA ASP A 85 8.44 47.77 -3.10
C ASP A 85 9.91 47.72 -2.68
N ALA A 86 10.60 46.61 -2.94
CA ALA A 86 12.01 46.41 -2.62
C ALA A 86 12.97 47.27 -3.47
N GLY A 87 12.47 47.96 -4.49
CA GLY A 87 13.30 48.77 -5.40
C GLY A 87 14.12 47.96 -6.41
N PHE A 88 14.00 46.62 -6.40
CA PHE A 88 14.59 45.71 -7.36
C PHE A 88 13.61 44.60 -7.74
N ARG A 89 13.65 44.13 -8.99
CA ARG A 89 12.81 43.03 -9.49
C ARG A 89 13.64 41.78 -9.69
N LEU A 90 13.34 40.72 -8.97
CA LEU A 90 13.96 39.41 -9.16
C LEU A 90 13.19 38.56 -10.17
N ASP A 91 13.61 38.60 -11.42
CA ASP A 91 13.15 37.67 -12.45
C ASP A 91 13.92 36.32 -12.37
N GLY A 92 13.26 35.27 -11.88
CA GLY A 92 13.81 33.91 -11.89
C GLY A 92 13.20 32.98 -10.84
N ASP A 93 13.31 31.68 -11.06
CA ASP A 93 12.86 30.66 -10.11
C ASP A 93 13.85 30.59 -8.91
N LEU A 94 13.35 30.91 -7.71
CA LEU A 94 14.10 30.78 -6.45
C LEU A 94 14.13 29.35 -5.92
N VAL A 95 13.28 28.50 -6.46
CA VAL A 95 13.15 27.07 -6.15
C VAL A 95 13.31 26.35 -7.48
N THR A 96 14.22 25.38 -7.58
CA THR A 96 14.42 24.65 -8.84
C THR A 96 13.74 23.28 -8.81
N LYS A 97 13.27 22.79 -9.96
CA LYS A 97 12.70 21.43 -10.07
C LYS A 97 13.66 20.33 -9.58
N LYS A 98 14.96 20.52 -9.76
CA LYS A 98 16.00 19.59 -9.28
C LYS A 98 16.02 19.53 -7.75
N GLN A 99 16.01 20.68 -7.08
CA GLN A 99 15.95 20.76 -5.62
C GLN A 99 14.65 20.12 -5.08
N VAL A 100 13.49 20.44 -5.67
CA VAL A 100 12.22 19.81 -5.30
C VAL A 100 12.27 18.29 -5.43
N LYS A 101 12.89 17.77 -6.50
CA LYS A 101 13.07 16.33 -6.70
C LYS A 101 13.99 15.70 -5.64
N GLU A 102 15.08 16.36 -5.29
CA GLU A 102 16.04 15.89 -4.27
C GLU A 102 15.41 15.90 -2.88
N ASP A 103 14.73 16.98 -2.51
CA ASP A 103 14.06 17.11 -1.21
C ASP A 103 12.88 16.14 -1.07
N LEU A 104 12.11 15.91 -2.14
CA LEU A 104 11.06 14.89 -2.13
C LEU A 104 11.64 13.47 -1.96
N ASN A 105 12.75 13.15 -2.62
CA ASN A 105 13.42 11.86 -2.43
C ASN A 105 13.95 11.71 -1.01
N GLU A 106 14.54 12.76 -0.45
CA GLU A 106 15.02 12.76 0.93
C GLU A 106 13.88 12.56 1.93
N ALA A 107 12.76 13.27 1.75
CA ALA A 107 11.57 13.08 2.58
C ALA A 107 11.07 11.63 2.54
N ILE A 108 10.97 11.04 1.35
CA ILE A 108 10.57 9.63 1.19
C ILE A 108 11.59 8.73 1.88
N ASN A 109 12.89 8.94 1.68
CA ASN A 109 13.94 8.16 2.34
C ASN A 109 13.81 8.20 3.86
N ASN A 110 13.60 9.39 4.43
CA ASN A 110 13.54 9.61 5.86
C ASN A 110 12.26 9.05 6.48
N VAL A 111 11.11 9.13 5.78
CA VAL A 111 9.86 8.47 6.18
C VAL A 111 10.07 6.96 6.30
N TYR A 112 10.65 6.34 5.28
CA TYR A 112 10.89 4.89 5.27
C TYR A 112 12.03 4.45 6.19
N ALA A 113 12.97 5.33 6.52
CA ALA A 113 14.00 5.09 7.52
C ALA A 113 13.51 5.33 8.97
N GLY A 114 12.28 5.83 9.14
CA GLY A 114 11.69 6.10 10.45
C GLY A 114 12.30 7.29 11.19
N GLN A 115 12.86 8.26 10.46
CA GLN A 115 13.42 9.47 11.06
C GLN A 115 12.30 10.40 11.55
N ASN A 116 12.54 11.09 12.67
CA ASN A 116 11.60 12.05 13.25
C ASN A 116 11.56 13.37 12.46
N GLU A 117 12.71 13.75 11.90
CA GLU A 117 12.84 14.93 11.03
C GLU A 117 12.88 14.44 9.57
N LEU A 118 11.80 14.70 8.83
CA LEU A 118 11.65 14.20 7.46
C LEU A 118 12.44 15.04 6.45
N LEU A 119 12.52 16.34 6.69
CA LEU A 119 13.20 17.33 5.88
C LEU A 119 13.68 18.43 6.82
N ALA A 120 14.96 18.81 6.71
CA ALA A 120 15.51 19.93 7.46
C ALA A 120 15.02 21.26 6.85
N PRO A 121 14.19 22.06 7.54
CA PRO A 121 13.69 23.33 7.00
C PRO A 121 14.83 24.29 6.65
N SER A 122 15.89 24.29 7.45
CA SER A 122 17.11 25.08 7.24
C SER A 122 17.79 24.80 5.91
N LYS A 123 17.73 23.55 5.43
CA LYS A 123 18.27 23.16 4.12
C LYS A 123 17.50 23.84 2.97
N ILE A 124 16.18 23.78 3.00
CA ILE A 124 15.32 24.38 1.97
C ILE A 124 15.45 25.91 2.00
N VAL A 125 15.42 26.51 3.19
CA VAL A 125 15.62 27.96 3.38
C VAL A 125 16.99 28.39 2.85
N GLY A 126 18.05 27.63 3.15
CA GLY A 126 19.39 27.87 2.64
C GLY A 126 19.45 27.85 1.11
N GLN A 127 18.87 26.82 0.48
CA GLN A 127 18.79 26.71 -0.97
C GLN A 127 18.04 27.88 -1.62
N ILE A 128 16.90 28.29 -1.07
CA ILE A 128 16.13 29.44 -1.54
C ILE A 128 16.94 30.74 -1.37
N THR A 129 17.62 30.89 -0.24
CA THR A 129 18.46 32.06 0.07
C THR A 129 19.64 32.15 -0.90
N ASP A 130 20.32 31.04 -1.18
CA ASP A 130 21.44 31.01 -2.12
C ASP A 130 20.99 31.33 -3.55
N ASN A 131 19.83 30.79 -3.97
CA ASN A 131 19.22 31.11 -5.25
C ASN A 131 18.83 32.60 -5.32
N PHE A 132 18.25 33.14 -4.26
CA PHE A 132 17.89 34.56 -4.14
C PHE A 132 19.13 35.47 -4.29
N MET A 133 20.20 35.18 -3.53
CA MET A 133 21.47 35.91 -3.63
C MET A 133 22.08 35.81 -5.03
N THR A 134 22.01 34.64 -5.65
CA THR A 134 22.54 34.41 -7.00
C THR A 134 21.77 35.20 -8.05
N GLN A 135 20.43 35.23 -7.97
CA GLN A 135 19.61 36.01 -8.90
C GLN A 135 19.79 37.52 -8.70
N ALA A 136 19.87 37.97 -7.44
CA ALA A 136 20.14 39.38 -7.12
C ALA A 136 21.47 39.86 -7.74
N ARG A 137 22.53 39.06 -7.60
CA ARG A 137 23.84 39.35 -8.22
C ARG A 137 23.77 39.35 -9.75
N LYS A 138 23.07 38.39 -10.36
CA LYS A 138 22.91 38.30 -11.82
C LYS A 138 22.21 39.52 -12.41
N GLN A 139 21.31 40.14 -11.65
CA GLN A 139 20.55 41.31 -12.07
C GLN A 139 21.20 42.64 -11.65
N GLY A 140 22.43 42.60 -11.13
CA GLY A 140 23.18 43.80 -10.77
C GLY A 140 22.71 44.47 -9.48
N VAL A 141 21.92 43.80 -8.65
CA VAL A 141 21.52 44.32 -7.33
C VAL A 141 22.75 44.37 -6.41
N SER A 142 22.96 45.49 -5.74
CA SER A 142 24.04 45.65 -4.77
C SER A 142 23.74 44.82 -3.52
N THR A 143 24.23 43.58 -3.46
CA THR A 143 23.94 42.67 -2.34
C THR A 143 24.62 43.02 -1.03
N GLN A 144 25.34 44.14 -0.97
CA GLN A 144 26.08 44.64 0.19
C GLN A 144 25.41 45.90 0.81
N SER A 145 24.34 46.43 0.22
CA SER A 145 23.63 47.57 0.80
C SER A 145 22.85 47.17 2.05
N GLU A 146 22.74 48.08 3.02
CA GLU A 146 21.95 47.86 4.24
C GLU A 146 20.48 47.56 3.92
N ASP A 147 19.91 48.27 2.93
CA ASP A 147 18.53 48.04 2.48
C ASP A 147 18.32 46.61 1.96
N PHE A 148 19.27 46.11 1.15
CA PHE A 148 19.19 44.75 0.63
C PHE A 148 19.36 43.70 1.74
N LEU A 149 20.28 43.93 2.69
CA LEU A 149 20.50 43.02 3.81
C LEU A 149 19.28 42.96 4.75
N SER A 150 18.65 44.10 5.01
CA SER A 150 17.39 44.19 5.77
C SER A 150 16.26 43.45 5.06
N TYR A 151 16.10 43.69 3.76
CA TYR A 151 15.11 42.99 2.94
C TYR A 151 15.34 41.48 2.93
N LYS A 152 16.59 41.04 2.70
CA LYS A 152 16.99 39.64 2.72
C LYS A 152 16.61 38.99 4.05
N SER A 153 16.91 39.64 5.18
CA SER A 153 16.57 39.12 6.51
C SER A 153 15.06 38.90 6.66
N ASN A 154 14.25 39.87 6.23
CA ASN A 154 12.79 39.76 6.28
C ASN A 154 12.24 38.70 5.33
N PHE A 155 12.82 38.57 4.14
CA PHE A 155 12.47 37.53 3.18
C PHE A 155 12.79 36.13 3.74
N VAL A 156 13.99 35.94 4.28
CA VAL A 156 14.42 34.67 4.90
C VAL A 156 13.49 34.29 6.04
N ALA A 157 13.14 35.23 6.94
CA ALA A 157 12.22 34.95 8.05
C ALA A 157 10.81 34.54 7.59
N GLN A 158 10.29 35.17 6.52
CA GLN A 158 8.99 34.82 5.94
C GLN A 158 9.02 33.43 5.28
N VAL A 159 10.06 33.15 4.50
CA VAL A 159 10.26 31.83 3.87
C VAL A 159 10.42 30.75 4.95
N GLU A 160 11.25 30.99 5.97
CA GLU A 160 11.45 30.07 7.08
C GLU A 160 10.14 29.75 7.80
N THR A 161 9.33 30.77 8.09
CA THR A 161 8.02 30.60 8.72
C THR A 161 7.08 29.76 7.83
N ALA A 162 7.02 30.06 6.54
CA ALA A 162 6.16 29.35 5.59
C ALA A 162 6.57 27.88 5.42
N ILE A 163 7.87 27.61 5.26
CA ILE A 163 8.43 26.27 5.12
C ILE A 163 8.25 25.48 6.41
N ASN A 164 8.54 26.07 7.58
CA ASN A 164 8.32 25.41 8.87
C ASN A 164 6.86 25.03 9.07
N ASN A 165 5.91 25.90 8.71
CA ASN A 165 4.48 25.59 8.83
C ASN A 165 4.03 24.47 7.88
N GLN A 166 4.64 24.37 6.70
CA GLN A 166 4.34 23.31 5.74
C GLN A 166 4.97 21.96 6.13
N ILE A 167 6.23 21.95 6.57
CA ILE A 167 6.96 20.72 6.96
C ILE A 167 6.44 20.18 8.30
N ASN A 168 6.21 21.05 9.29
CA ASN A 168 5.66 20.65 10.58
C ASN A 168 4.13 20.44 10.54
N ASN A 169 3.52 20.48 9.35
CA ASN A 169 2.12 20.14 9.21
C ASN A 169 1.88 18.72 9.74
N SER A 170 0.85 18.59 10.59
CA SER A 170 0.48 17.32 11.23
C SER A 170 0.31 16.16 10.25
N LEU A 171 0.01 16.41 8.97
CA LEU A 171 -0.18 15.38 7.95
C LEU A 171 1.10 14.59 7.63
N LEU A 172 2.26 15.24 7.50
CA LEU A 172 3.52 14.55 7.20
C LEU A 172 3.97 13.68 8.39
N GLN A 173 3.86 14.21 9.61
CA GLN A 173 4.16 13.44 10.83
C GLN A 173 3.16 12.29 11.07
N LYS A 174 1.86 12.51 10.82
CA LYS A 174 0.84 11.46 10.85
C LYS A 174 1.11 10.38 9.81
N GLY A 175 1.54 10.76 8.60
CA GLY A 175 1.92 9.83 7.54
C GLY A 175 3.09 8.94 7.93
N SER A 176 4.17 9.52 8.46
CA SER A 176 5.34 8.77 8.93
C SER A 176 4.99 7.79 10.05
N SER A 177 4.27 8.26 11.08
CA SER A 177 3.85 7.40 12.19
C SER A 177 2.85 6.30 11.77
N PHE A 178 1.98 6.59 10.81
CA PHE A 178 1.11 5.58 10.19
C PHE A 178 1.95 4.52 9.47
N LEU A 179 2.94 4.92 8.66
CA LEU A 179 3.77 4.01 7.89
C LEU A 179 4.57 3.05 8.79
N GLN A 180 5.16 3.56 9.88
CA GLN A 180 5.86 2.73 10.87
C GLN A 180 4.93 1.70 11.53
N LYS A 181 3.73 2.12 11.96
CA LYS A 181 2.74 1.19 12.55
C LYS A 181 2.23 0.18 11.53
N ALA A 182 1.92 0.66 10.33
CA ALA A 182 1.42 -0.16 9.24
C ALA A 182 2.44 -1.23 8.84
N GLN A 183 3.74 -0.88 8.78
CA GLN A 183 4.79 -1.82 8.44
C GLN A 183 4.77 -3.04 9.35
N HIS A 184 4.75 -2.84 10.68
CA HIS A 184 4.68 -3.94 11.63
C HIS A 184 3.37 -4.74 11.51
N ILE A 185 2.23 -4.06 11.37
CA ILE A 185 0.91 -4.71 11.29
C ILE A 185 0.82 -5.59 10.03
N PHE A 186 1.10 -5.03 8.85
CA PHE A 186 0.95 -5.74 7.58
C PHE A 186 2.01 -6.82 7.40
N GLN A 187 3.24 -6.62 7.91
CA GLN A 187 4.25 -7.67 7.90
C GLN A 187 3.83 -8.85 8.79
N ASN A 188 3.26 -8.58 9.97
CA ASN A 188 2.72 -9.63 10.82
C ASN A 188 1.50 -10.32 10.19
N MET A 189 0.59 -9.57 9.57
CA MET A 189 -0.56 -10.12 8.83
C MET A 189 -0.11 -11.02 7.68
N TYR A 190 0.95 -10.64 6.97
CA TYR A 190 1.53 -11.45 5.90
C TYR A 190 2.12 -12.76 6.43
N LEU A 191 3.03 -12.68 7.42
CA LEU A 191 3.73 -13.83 7.96
C LEU A 191 2.76 -14.83 8.62
N TRP A 192 1.94 -14.37 9.57
CA TRP A 192 0.97 -15.23 10.24
C TRP A 192 -0.15 -15.68 9.31
N GLY A 193 -0.57 -14.82 8.38
CA GLY A 193 -1.55 -15.15 7.36
C GLY A 193 -1.11 -16.33 6.50
N ILE A 194 0.13 -16.32 5.99
CA ILE A 194 0.67 -17.44 5.19
C ILE A 194 0.84 -18.70 6.03
N ILE A 195 1.45 -18.61 7.22
CA ILE A 195 1.71 -19.78 8.07
C ILE A 195 0.39 -20.48 8.42
N LEU A 196 -0.61 -19.73 8.89
CA LEU A 196 -1.91 -20.28 9.24
C LEU A 196 -2.67 -20.79 8.01
N SER A 197 -2.60 -20.09 6.87
CA SER A 197 -3.21 -20.56 5.62
C SER A 197 -2.62 -21.90 5.18
N LEU A 198 -1.32 -22.09 5.32
CA LEU A 198 -0.63 -23.33 4.96
C LEU A 198 -1.03 -24.48 5.89
N ILE A 199 -1.08 -24.24 7.20
CA ILE A 199 -1.56 -25.22 8.18
C ILE A 199 -3.01 -25.62 7.88
N LEU A 200 -3.90 -24.65 7.65
CA LEU A 200 -5.30 -24.90 7.34
C LEU A 200 -5.48 -25.63 6.00
N ALA A 201 -4.67 -25.31 4.99
CA ALA A 201 -4.67 -26.02 3.71
C ALA A 201 -4.25 -27.49 3.88
N VAL A 202 -3.21 -27.77 4.68
CA VAL A 202 -2.80 -29.15 4.99
C VAL A 202 -3.90 -29.90 5.76
N LEU A 203 -4.49 -29.26 6.78
CA LEU A 203 -5.61 -29.84 7.54
C LEU A 203 -6.82 -30.13 6.63
N LEU A 204 -7.12 -29.23 5.70
CA LEU A 204 -8.20 -29.40 4.72
C LEU A 204 -7.90 -30.56 3.76
N LEU A 205 -6.65 -30.74 3.34
CA LEU A 205 -6.23 -31.86 2.50
C LEU A 205 -6.39 -33.19 3.24
N ILE A 206 -5.93 -33.27 4.50
CA ILE A 206 -6.06 -34.46 5.36
C ILE A 206 -7.54 -34.79 5.62
N GLN A 207 -8.37 -33.78 5.90
CA GLN A 207 -9.78 -33.95 6.20
C GLN A 207 -10.59 -34.42 4.98
N THR A 208 -10.33 -33.83 3.81
CA THR A 208 -11.08 -34.15 2.60
C THR A 208 -10.65 -35.46 1.95
N ARG A 209 -9.41 -35.92 2.20
CA ARG A 209 -8.79 -37.14 1.66
C ARG A 209 -8.89 -37.29 0.13
N SER A 210 -9.14 -36.19 -0.57
CA SER A 210 -9.44 -36.18 -2.01
C SER A 210 -9.01 -34.84 -2.59
N PHE A 211 -8.04 -34.88 -3.50
CA PHE A 211 -7.50 -33.68 -4.15
C PHE A 211 -8.58 -32.81 -4.80
N PHE A 212 -9.57 -33.41 -5.46
CA PHE A 212 -10.68 -32.65 -6.07
C PHE A 212 -11.59 -31.92 -5.06
N ARG A 213 -11.79 -32.49 -3.86
CA ARG A 213 -12.56 -31.83 -2.80
C ARG A 213 -11.74 -30.73 -2.14
N PHE A 214 -10.46 -30.98 -1.88
CA PHE A 214 -9.51 -29.97 -1.44
C PHE A 214 -9.50 -28.76 -2.40
N SER A 215 -9.36 -29.02 -3.71
CA SER A 215 -9.37 -27.98 -4.75
C SER A 215 -10.68 -27.19 -4.75
N HIS A 216 -11.82 -27.83 -4.48
CA HIS A 216 -13.10 -27.12 -4.39
C HIS A 216 -13.12 -26.10 -3.25
N TYR A 217 -12.74 -26.52 -2.04
CA TYR A 217 -12.75 -25.66 -0.86
C TYR A 217 -11.67 -24.57 -0.91
N MET A 218 -10.46 -24.91 -1.38
CA MET A 218 -9.42 -23.91 -1.66
C MET A 218 -9.88 -22.90 -2.70
N GLY A 219 -10.52 -23.37 -3.78
CA GLY A 219 -11.06 -22.51 -4.84
C GLY A 219 -12.12 -21.55 -4.32
N ILE A 220 -13.04 -22.01 -3.45
CA ILE A 220 -14.02 -21.14 -2.78
C ILE A 220 -13.30 -20.08 -1.93
N ALA A 221 -12.30 -20.47 -1.13
CA ALA A 221 -11.60 -19.53 -0.25
C ALA A 221 -10.88 -18.44 -1.04
N PHE A 222 -10.11 -18.82 -2.07
CA PHE A 222 -9.42 -17.86 -2.95
C PHE A 222 -10.39 -16.95 -3.70
N LEU A 223 -11.47 -17.52 -4.24
CA LEU A 223 -12.49 -16.75 -4.97
C LEU A 223 -13.22 -15.77 -4.05
N LEU A 224 -13.62 -16.20 -2.85
CA LEU A 224 -14.31 -15.36 -1.88
C LEU A 224 -13.43 -14.17 -1.46
N VAL A 225 -12.16 -14.44 -1.15
CA VAL A 225 -11.20 -13.39 -0.78
C VAL A 225 -10.97 -12.43 -1.94
N GLY A 226 -10.68 -12.94 -3.14
CA GLY A 226 -10.49 -12.11 -4.33
C GLY A 226 -11.71 -11.24 -4.64
N LEU A 227 -12.92 -11.80 -4.53
CA LEU A 227 -14.18 -11.08 -4.72
C LEU A 227 -14.39 -9.99 -3.67
N LEU A 228 -14.14 -10.28 -2.39
CA LEU A 228 -14.30 -9.29 -1.32
C LEU A 228 -13.34 -8.11 -1.50
N VAL A 229 -12.07 -8.37 -1.82
CA VAL A 229 -11.10 -7.28 -2.08
C VAL A 229 -11.48 -6.48 -3.32
N TRP A 230 -11.89 -7.15 -4.39
CA TRP A 230 -12.34 -6.49 -5.60
C TRP A 230 -13.57 -5.59 -5.35
N LEU A 231 -14.56 -6.06 -4.57
CA LEU A 231 -15.70 -5.26 -4.17
C LEU A 231 -15.29 -4.03 -3.36
N LEU A 232 -14.34 -4.19 -2.42
CA LEU A 232 -13.80 -3.06 -1.66
C LEU A 232 -13.13 -2.04 -2.56
N VAL A 233 -12.32 -2.48 -3.52
CA VAL A 233 -11.68 -1.62 -4.53
C VAL A 233 -12.72 -0.83 -5.31
N GLU A 234 -13.78 -1.48 -5.79
CA GLU A 234 -14.79 -0.84 -6.61
C GLU A 234 -15.63 0.15 -5.78
N LEU A 235 -15.94 -0.19 -4.53
CA LEU A 235 -16.56 0.73 -3.58
C LEU A 235 -15.68 1.97 -3.32
N THR A 236 -14.36 1.81 -3.18
CA THR A 236 -13.43 2.94 -2.99
C THR A 236 -13.40 3.85 -4.22
N LYS A 237 -13.43 3.29 -5.44
CA LYS A 237 -13.50 4.07 -6.68
C LYS A 237 -14.83 4.82 -6.82
N VAL A 238 -15.95 4.12 -6.64
CA VAL A 238 -17.30 4.69 -6.83
C VAL A 238 -17.63 5.74 -5.77
N SER A 239 -17.18 5.55 -4.53
CA SER A 239 -17.40 6.54 -3.46
C SER A 239 -16.60 7.84 -3.65
N GLY A 240 -15.66 7.90 -4.59
CA GLY A 240 -14.76 9.03 -4.75
C GLY A 240 -13.93 9.30 -3.48
N MET A 241 -13.69 8.28 -2.65
CA MET A 241 -13.03 8.45 -1.35
C MET A 241 -11.63 9.09 -1.51
N VAL A 242 -10.88 8.69 -2.53
CA VAL A 242 -9.56 9.27 -2.84
C VAL A 242 -9.70 10.72 -3.28
N ASP A 243 -10.66 11.05 -4.15
CA ASP A 243 -10.90 12.42 -4.61
C ASP A 243 -11.34 13.36 -3.49
N ASN A 244 -12.24 12.89 -2.62
CA ASN A 244 -12.72 13.63 -1.45
C ASN A 244 -11.58 13.88 -0.45
N PHE A 245 -10.74 12.87 -0.20
CA PHE A 245 -9.56 13.04 0.63
C PHE A 245 -8.56 14.00 -0.02
N ALA A 246 -8.28 13.86 -1.31
CA ALA A 246 -7.37 14.73 -2.03
C ALA A 246 -7.83 16.20 -2.07
N ALA A 247 -9.15 16.44 -2.18
CA ALA A 247 -9.73 17.78 -2.11
C ALA A 247 -9.45 18.48 -0.77
N SER A 248 -9.34 17.71 0.32
CA SER A 248 -9.02 18.27 1.65
C SER A 248 -7.57 18.79 1.78
N VAL A 249 -6.68 18.39 0.86
CA VAL A 249 -5.24 18.72 0.90
C VAL A 249 -4.87 19.87 -0.07
N GLY A 250 -5.87 20.51 -0.69
CA GLY A 250 -5.71 21.73 -1.49
C GLY A 250 -4.72 21.57 -2.65
N MET A 251 -3.55 22.23 -2.53
CA MET A 251 -2.52 22.26 -3.59
C MET A 251 -1.90 20.89 -3.90
N TYR A 252 -2.04 19.90 -3.01
CA TYR A 252 -1.47 18.56 -3.17
C TYR A 252 -2.46 17.53 -3.75
N ARG A 253 -3.62 17.98 -4.25
CA ARG A 253 -4.69 17.10 -4.73
C ARG A 253 -4.21 16.08 -5.77
N SER A 254 -3.54 16.52 -6.84
CA SER A 254 -3.10 15.61 -7.91
C SER A 254 -2.18 14.52 -7.38
N PHE A 255 -1.25 14.89 -6.50
CA PHE A 255 -0.31 13.97 -5.85
C PHE A 255 -1.02 12.86 -5.07
N ILE A 256 -2.05 13.22 -4.30
CA ILE A 256 -2.84 12.27 -3.51
C ILE A 256 -3.71 11.39 -4.41
N VAL A 257 -4.31 11.95 -5.47
CA VAL A 257 -5.13 11.19 -6.42
C VAL A 257 -4.29 10.17 -7.17
N ASP A 258 -3.14 10.58 -7.73
CA ASP A 258 -2.28 9.71 -8.51
C ASP A 258 -1.75 8.56 -7.65
N TYR A 259 -1.22 8.88 -6.47
CA TYR A 259 -0.72 7.88 -5.54
C TYR A 259 -1.81 6.94 -5.02
N GLY A 260 -2.95 7.50 -4.60
CA GLY A 260 -4.09 6.71 -4.10
C GLY A 260 -4.63 5.76 -5.17
N THR A 261 -4.73 6.23 -6.41
CA THR A 261 -5.16 5.41 -7.55
C THR A 261 -4.15 4.31 -7.86
N ALA A 262 -2.85 4.60 -7.80
CA ALA A 262 -1.81 3.60 -7.98
C ALA A 262 -1.89 2.50 -6.90
N VAL A 263 -2.10 2.87 -5.63
CA VAL A 263 -2.30 1.91 -4.54
C VAL A 263 -3.53 1.05 -4.81
N ILE A 264 -4.68 1.65 -5.15
CA ILE A 264 -5.92 0.92 -5.47
C ILE A 264 -5.72 -0.03 -6.67
N SER A 265 -4.95 0.38 -7.67
CA SER A 265 -4.60 -0.48 -8.82
C SER A 265 -3.84 -1.73 -8.39
N THR A 266 -2.92 -1.62 -7.43
CA THR A 266 -2.24 -2.79 -6.85
C THR A 266 -3.23 -3.71 -6.13
N PHE A 267 -4.17 -3.17 -5.34
CA PHE A 267 -5.23 -3.98 -4.72
C PHE A 267 -6.07 -4.73 -5.78
N ASP A 268 -6.46 -4.04 -6.85
CA ASP A 268 -7.23 -4.61 -7.95
C ASP A 268 -6.49 -5.74 -8.69
N HIS A 269 -5.18 -5.57 -8.93
CA HIS A 269 -4.34 -6.59 -9.56
C HIS A 269 -4.31 -7.89 -8.74
N TYR A 270 -4.04 -7.78 -7.43
CA TYR A 270 -3.96 -8.95 -6.55
C TYR A 270 -5.33 -9.59 -6.27
N ALA A 271 -6.40 -8.78 -6.22
CA ALA A 271 -7.77 -9.28 -6.11
C ALA A 271 -8.14 -10.16 -7.31
N ARG A 272 -7.81 -9.70 -8.53
CA ARG A 272 -8.01 -10.48 -9.77
C ARG A 272 -7.17 -11.75 -9.79
N LEU A 273 -5.91 -11.68 -9.35
CA LEU A 273 -5.03 -12.87 -9.25
C LEU A 273 -5.66 -13.95 -8.34
N TYR A 274 -6.12 -13.58 -7.14
CA TYR A 274 -6.78 -14.50 -6.22
C TYR A 274 -8.10 -15.04 -6.81
N GLY A 275 -8.86 -14.19 -7.50
CA GLY A 275 -10.06 -14.60 -8.25
C GLY A 275 -9.75 -15.66 -9.31
N TYR A 276 -8.71 -15.46 -10.13
CA TYR A 276 -8.30 -16.42 -11.17
C TYR A 276 -7.81 -17.74 -10.59
N ILE A 277 -7.03 -17.71 -9.50
CA ILE A 277 -6.62 -18.92 -8.77
C ILE A 277 -7.86 -19.66 -8.25
N GLY A 278 -8.82 -18.94 -7.68
CA GLY A 278 -10.08 -19.49 -7.20
C GLY A 278 -10.88 -20.20 -8.31
N ILE A 279 -11.08 -19.52 -9.44
CA ILE A 279 -11.79 -20.07 -10.61
C ILE A 279 -11.08 -21.31 -11.15
N PHE A 280 -9.75 -21.26 -11.29
CA PHE A 280 -8.95 -22.40 -11.75
C PHE A 280 -9.12 -23.63 -10.86
N LEU A 281 -9.00 -23.46 -9.54
CA LEU A 281 -9.16 -24.55 -8.56
C LEU A 281 -10.58 -25.12 -8.54
N LEU A 282 -11.60 -24.28 -8.75
CA LEU A 282 -12.98 -24.73 -8.92
C LEU A 282 -13.17 -25.52 -10.22
N GLY A 283 -12.52 -25.11 -11.31
CA GLY A 283 -12.49 -25.85 -12.57
C GLY A 283 -11.89 -27.25 -12.41
N VAL A 284 -10.74 -27.35 -11.74
CA VAL A 284 -10.10 -28.64 -11.40
C VAL A 284 -11.05 -29.52 -10.58
N ALA A 285 -11.74 -28.94 -9.59
CA ALA A 285 -12.71 -29.66 -8.79
C ALA A 285 -13.91 -30.17 -9.60
N LEU A 286 -14.38 -29.39 -10.57
CA LEU A 286 -15.49 -29.74 -11.45
C LEU A 286 -15.13 -30.89 -12.38
N VAL A 287 -13.94 -30.85 -12.99
CA VAL A 287 -13.41 -31.95 -13.81
C VAL A 287 -13.34 -33.25 -13.00
N GLY A 288 -12.87 -33.19 -11.75
CA GLY A 288 -12.86 -34.35 -10.86
C GLY A 288 -14.24 -34.94 -10.56
N ARG A 289 -15.29 -34.11 -10.50
CA ARG A 289 -16.68 -34.59 -10.35
C ARG A 289 -17.17 -35.28 -11.62
N LEU A 290 -16.85 -34.74 -12.80
CA LEU A 290 -17.24 -35.31 -14.09
C LEU A 290 -16.57 -36.69 -14.31
N ILE A 291 -15.28 -36.81 -14.03
CA ILE A 291 -14.56 -38.10 -14.13
C ILE A 291 -15.18 -39.14 -13.20
N ARG A 292 -15.50 -38.74 -11.96
CA ARG A 292 -16.15 -39.65 -11.00
C ARG A 292 -17.55 -40.07 -11.48
N LYS A 293 -18.30 -39.17 -12.13
CA LYS A 293 -19.65 -39.46 -12.63
C LYS A 293 -19.65 -40.38 -13.86
N ASN A 294 -18.60 -40.33 -14.70
CA ASN A 294 -18.50 -41.17 -15.89
C ASN A 294 -17.94 -42.58 -15.62
N ASN A 295 -17.34 -42.82 -14.46
CA ASN A 295 -16.76 -44.11 -14.07
C ASN A 295 -17.72 -44.98 -13.21
N PHE A 296 -18.97 -44.54 -13.03
CA PHE A 296 -20.08 -45.28 -12.40
C PHE A 296 -21.27 -45.30 -13.35
#